data_AF-A0A1Y0HU30-F1
#
_entry.id   AF-A0A1Y0HU30-F1
#
_cell.length_a   1.000
_cell.length_b   1.000
_cell.length_c   1.000
_cell.angle_alpha   90.00
_cell.angle_beta   90.00
_cell.angle_gamma   90.00
#
_symmetry.space_group_name_H-M   'P 1'
#
loop_
_entity.id
_entity.type
_entity.pdbx_description
1 polymer ?
#
loop_
_entity_poly.entity_id
_entity_poly.type
_entity_poly.pdbx_seq_one_letter_code
_entity_poly.pdbx_strand_id
1 'polypeptide(L)'
;MFTRLRDAWRRFSEKRPGTAQFVVFFVLSNGITVLQLALMPLIKWVFGMTALVDVAFQVWPIGTNPDGSTYYVFDYAAGPLPGGGGGLAYFLAVQITLLVAQVINFFAQRNITFKSNSSVAKAALWYTIAYVVISIAAAAAQGLYKTPIYELFIDTWGLGAAGETLADFTTMIINAAISFWVFFPIFKVIFKQVPEVPATPEAEHAGEVRAS
;
A
#
# COMPACT_ATOMS: atom_id res chain seq x y z
N MET A 1 -26.95 -24.89 -4.64
CA MET A 1 -27.03 -23.56 -4.01
C MET A 1 -26.10 -22.54 -4.68
N PHE A 2 -24.83 -22.88 -4.92
CA PHE A 2 -23.85 -22.03 -5.63
C PHE A 2 -24.25 -21.60 -7.05
N THR A 3 -24.94 -22.44 -7.81
CA THR A 3 -25.40 -22.12 -9.18
C THR A 3 -26.44 -21.00 -9.23
N ARG A 4 -27.42 -21.04 -8.32
CA ARG A 4 -28.47 -20.01 -8.23
C ARG A 4 -27.92 -18.64 -7.81
N LEU A 5 -26.92 -18.60 -6.93
CA LEU A 5 -26.24 -17.36 -6.54
C LEU A 5 -25.46 -16.77 -7.73
N ARG A 6 -24.77 -17.62 -8.49
CA ARG A 6 -24.00 -17.18 -9.67
C ARG A 6 -24.91 -16.61 -10.76
N ASP A 7 -26.05 -17.25 -11.01
CA ASP A 7 -27.02 -16.76 -12.00
C ASP A 7 -27.75 -15.49 -11.55
N ALA A 8 -28.07 -15.38 -10.25
CA ALA A 8 -28.64 -14.16 -9.66
C ALA A 8 -27.63 -12.99 -9.73
N TRP A 9 -26.36 -13.25 -9.44
CA TRP A 9 -25.28 -12.28 -9.56
C TRP A 9 -25.07 -11.83 -11.01
N ARG A 10 -25.11 -12.76 -11.97
CA ARG A 10 -24.98 -12.42 -13.40
C ARG A 10 -26.09 -11.48 -13.85
N ARG A 11 -27.36 -11.82 -13.54
CA ARG A 11 -28.53 -10.97 -13.86
C ARG A 11 -28.48 -9.61 -13.16
N PHE A 12 -27.96 -9.55 -11.93
CA PHE A 12 -27.77 -8.31 -11.19
C PHE A 12 -26.68 -7.42 -11.82
N SER A 13 -25.53 -8.03 -12.16
CA SER A 13 -24.40 -7.34 -12.78
C SER A 13 -24.72 -6.79 -14.17
N GLU A 14 -25.56 -7.48 -14.95
CA GLU A 14 -26.02 -7.02 -16.25
C GLU A 14 -27.01 -5.84 -16.13
N LYS A 15 -27.94 -5.89 -15.16
CA LYS A 15 -28.94 -4.83 -14.95
C LYS A 15 -28.38 -3.56 -14.31
N ARG A 16 -27.36 -3.69 -13.45
CA ARG A 16 -26.77 -2.58 -12.69
C ARG A 16 -25.25 -2.67 -12.65
N PRO A 17 -24.56 -2.41 -13.77
CA PRO A 17 -23.10 -2.58 -13.87
C PRO A 17 -22.33 -1.71 -12.87
N GLY A 18 -22.73 -0.45 -12.66
CA GLY A 18 -22.08 0.44 -11.70
C GLY A 18 -22.23 -0.01 -10.24
N THR A 19 -23.43 -0.45 -9.85
CA THR A 19 -23.67 -0.98 -8.49
C THR A 19 -22.94 -2.31 -8.27
N ALA A 20 -22.89 -3.18 -9.27
CA ALA A 20 -22.13 -4.42 -9.18
C ALA A 20 -20.63 -4.17 -9.04
N GLN A 21 -20.06 -3.21 -9.79
CA GLN A 21 -18.68 -2.76 -9.61
C GLN A 21 -18.43 -2.26 -8.20
N PHE A 22 -19.31 -1.41 -7.67
CA PHE A 22 -19.20 -0.90 -6.31
C PHE A 22 -19.25 -2.03 -5.27
N VAL A 23 -20.15 -3.00 -5.41
CA VAL A 23 -20.24 -4.14 -4.47
C VAL A 23 -18.97 -4.99 -4.49
N VAL A 24 -18.41 -5.30 -5.67
CA VAL A 24 -17.16 -6.06 -5.74
C VAL A 24 -16.00 -5.25 -5.18
N PHE A 25 -15.90 -3.96 -5.51
CA PHE A 25 -14.92 -3.05 -4.93
C PHE A 25 -15.03 -3.03 -3.41
N PHE A 26 -16.23 -2.84 -2.88
CA PHE A 26 -16.50 -2.80 -1.45
C PHE A 26 -16.10 -4.11 -0.75
N VAL A 27 -16.51 -5.26 -1.28
CA VAL A 27 -16.17 -6.58 -0.70
C VAL A 27 -14.66 -6.82 -0.75
N LEU A 28 -13.98 -6.48 -1.85
CA LEU A 28 -12.54 -6.63 -1.94
C LEU A 28 -11.80 -5.66 -1.02
N SER A 29 -12.18 -4.38 -0.97
CA SER A 29 -11.55 -3.40 -0.08
C SER A 29 -11.67 -3.80 1.38
N ASN A 30 -12.87 -4.18 1.83
CA ASN A 30 -13.06 -4.65 3.21
C ASN A 30 -12.36 -5.99 3.45
N GLY A 31 -12.37 -6.91 2.47
CA GLY A 31 -11.66 -8.18 2.54
C GLY A 31 -10.15 -8.00 2.70
N ILE A 32 -9.56 -7.04 1.99
CA ILE A 32 -8.14 -6.68 2.11
C ILE A 32 -7.85 -6.10 3.50
N THR A 33 -8.70 -5.22 4.02
CA THR A 33 -8.53 -4.66 5.37
C THR A 33 -8.58 -5.76 6.43
N VAL A 34 -9.58 -6.64 6.38
CA VAL A 34 -9.69 -7.79 7.30
C VAL A 34 -8.48 -8.71 7.16
N LEU A 35 -8.05 -8.98 5.93
CA LEU A 35 -6.88 -9.81 5.66
C LEU A 35 -5.61 -9.17 6.25
N GLN A 36 -5.40 -7.86 6.11
CA GLN A 36 -4.26 -7.16 6.72
C GLN A 36 -4.28 -7.25 8.24
N LEU A 37 -5.46 -7.03 8.85
CA LEU A 37 -5.65 -7.13 10.30
C LEU A 37 -5.37 -8.54 10.83
N ALA A 38 -5.63 -9.58 10.04
CA ALA A 38 -5.35 -10.97 10.40
C ALA A 38 -3.90 -11.40 10.09
N LEU A 39 -3.36 -10.98 8.95
CA LEU A 39 -2.02 -11.34 8.49
C LEU A 39 -0.94 -10.75 9.39
N MET A 40 -1.08 -9.50 9.83
CA MET A 40 -0.02 -8.87 10.62
C MET A 40 0.25 -9.62 11.95
N PRO A 41 -0.76 -9.94 12.80
CA PRO A 41 -0.53 -10.76 13.99
C PRO A 41 -0.03 -12.17 13.67
N LEU A 42 -0.58 -12.82 12.63
CA LEU A 42 -0.20 -14.18 12.26
C LEU A 42 1.25 -14.26 11.80
N ILE A 43 1.69 -13.34 10.93
CA ILE A 43 3.04 -13.30 10.42
C ILE A 43 4.02 -12.92 11.55
N LYS A 44 3.66 -11.95 12.41
CA LYS A 44 4.46 -11.63 13.62
C LYS A 44 4.60 -12.84 14.52
N TRP A 45 3.54 -13.63 14.72
CA TRP A 45 3.60 -14.84 15.52
C TRP A 45 4.54 -15.88 14.90
N VAL A 46 4.41 -16.15 13.60
CA VAL A 46 5.28 -17.10 12.88
C VAL A 46 6.76 -16.68 12.95
N PHE A 47 7.07 -15.41 12.64
CA PHE A 47 8.45 -14.94 12.66
C PHE A 47 8.99 -14.73 14.08
N GLY A 48 8.12 -14.48 15.06
CA GLY A 48 8.46 -14.37 16.47
C GLY A 48 9.03 -15.66 17.07
N MET A 49 8.78 -16.81 16.42
CA MET A 49 9.34 -18.12 16.79
C MET A 49 10.72 -18.40 16.17
N THR A 50 11.28 -17.45 15.42
CA THR A 50 12.53 -17.62 14.68
C THR A 50 13.65 -16.76 15.25
N ALA A 51 14.90 -17.14 14.99
CA ALA A 51 16.08 -16.34 15.37
C ALA A 51 16.15 -14.96 14.66
N LEU A 52 15.25 -14.68 13.71
CA LEU A 52 15.17 -13.39 13.04
C LEU A 52 14.74 -12.25 13.99
N VAL A 53 14.15 -12.58 15.15
CA VAL A 53 13.84 -11.61 16.20
C VAL A 53 15.12 -11.00 16.79
N ASP A 54 16.20 -11.77 16.86
CA ASP A 54 17.46 -11.35 17.44
C ASP A 54 18.42 -10.72 16.41
N VAL A 55 18.02 -10.69 15.14
CA VAL A 55 18.77 -10.01 14.08
C VAL A 55 18.28 -8.57 13.98
N ALA A 56 19.12 -7.60 14.37
CA ALA A 56 18.80 -6.19 14.19
C ALA A 56 18.70 -5.86 12.68
N PHE A 57 17.64 -5.15 12.31
CA PHE A 57 17.47 -4.60 10.97
C PHE A 57 17.41 -3.08 11.06
N GLN A 58 18.61 -2.48 11.11
CA GLN A 58 18.82 -1.05 11.23
C GLN A 58 19.53 -0.54 9.98
N VAL A 59 18.81 0.16 9.11
CA VAL A 59 19.28 0.52 7.76
C VAL A 59 19.09 2.01 7.50
N TRP A 60 20.05 2.60 6.79
CA TRP A 60 20.13 4.03 6.44
C TRP A 60 20.17 4.95 7.67
N PRO A 61 21.33 5.06 8.34
CA PRO A 61 21.51 6.04 9.40
C PRO A 61 21.44 7.45 8.82
N ILE A 62 20.52 8.28 9.32
CA ILE A 62 20.30 9.66 8.84
C ILE A 62 20.40 10.71 9.94
N GLY A 63 21.07 10.39 11.04
CA GLY A 63 21.40 11.35 12.09
C GLY A 63 21.51 10.70 13.45
N THR A 64 21.23 11.51 14.47
CA THR A 64 21.30 11.10 15.88
C THR A 64 19.98 11.48 16.54
N ASN A 65 19.40 10.53 17.28
CA ASN A 65 18.25 10.76 18.14
C ASN A 65 18.63 11.72 19.29
N PRO A 66 17.63 12.32 19.97
CA PRO A 66 17.86 13.21 21.11
C PRO A 66 18.65 12.58 22.27
N ASP A 67 18.59 11.26 22.40
CA ASP A 67 19.31 10.46 23.39
C ASP A 67 20.78 10.14 22.99
N GLY A 68 21.23 10.60 21.82
CA GLY A 68 22.57 10.33 21.30
C GLY A 68 22.71 9.03 20.50
N SER A 69 21.65 8.21 20.39
CA SER A 69 21.66 6.99 19.57
C SER A 69 21.55 7.30 18.07
N THR A 70 22.04 6.42 17.20
CA THR A 70 21.95 6.62 15.75
C THR A 70 20.50 6.48 15.30
N TYR A 71 20.00 7.47 14.55
CA TYR A 71 18.67 7.42 13.97
C TYR A 71 18.70 6.70 12.60
N TYR A 72 17.96 5.59 12.48
CA TYR A 72 17.85 4.80 11.25
C TYR A 72 16.48 4.98 10.57
N VAL A 73 16.46 5.05 9.23
CA VAL A 73 15.20 5.08 8.45
C VAL A 73 14.34 3.86 8.73
N PHE A 74 14.96 2.68 8.77
CA PHE A 74 14.34 1.46 9.27
C PHE A 74 15.03 1.12 10.57
N ASP A 75 14.35 1.35 11.69
CA ASP A 75 14.90 1.11 13.03
C ASP A 75 14.17 -0.06 13.71
N TYR A 76 14.61 -1.28 13.37
CA TYR A 76 14.10 -2.51 13.97
C TYR A 76 15.22 -3.15 14.81
N ALA A 77 15.41 -2.64 16.03
CA ALA A 77 16.38 -3.19 16.97
C ALA A 77 16.12 -4.68 17.27
N ALA A 78 17.17 -5.42 17.62
CA ALA A 78 17.05 -6.82 18.01
C ALA A 78 16.21 -7.01 19.27
N GLY A 79 15.64 -8.21 19.42
CA GLY A 79 14.91 -8.64 20.60
C GLY A 79 13.38 -8.53 20.45
N PRO A 80 12.61 -9.31 21.23
CA PRO A 80 11.16 -9.41 21.09
C PRO A 80 10.44 -8.14 21.56
N LEU A 81 9.35 -7.77 20.87
CA LEU A 81 8.42 -6.73 21.32
C LEU A 81 7.67 -7.18 22.59
N PRO A 82 7.28 -6.24 23.49
CA PRO A 82 7.47 -4.79 23.40
C PRO A 82 8.83 -4.30 23.95
N GLY A 83 9.66 -5.19 24.52
CA GLY A 83 10.91 -4.81 25.20
C GLY A 83 12.12 -4.57 24.28
N GLY A 84 12.08 -5.10 23.05
CA GLY A 84 13.06 -4.86 21.98
C GLY A 84 12.40 -4.32 20.71
N GLY A 85 13.15 -4.21 19.61
CA GLY A 85 12.64 -3.65 18.34
C GLY A 85 11.96 -4.65 17.40
N GLY A 86 11.84 -5.92 17.80
CA GLY A 86 11.27 -7.01 17.01
C GLY A 86 12.17 -7.53 15.89
N GLY A 87 13.33 -6.90 15.68
CA GLY A 87 14.34 -7.30 14.71
C GLY A 87 13.84 -7.43 13.28
N LEU A 88 14.60 -8.18 12.48
CA LEU A 88 14.29 -8.54 11.10
C LEU A 88 12.95 -9.28 11.00
N ALA A 89 12.57 -10.04 12.02
CA ALA A 89 11.26 -10.69 12.12
C ALA A 89 10.10 -9.69 11.99
N TYR A 90 10.14 -8.59 12.75
CA TYR A 90 9.07 -7.58 12.71
C TYR A 90 9.07 -6.79 11.40
N PHE A 91 10.25 -6.43 10.88
CA PHE A 91 10.36 -5.79 9.57
C PHE A 91 9.74 -6.66 8.46
N LEU A 92 10.11 -7.94 8.38
CA LEU A 92 9.58 -8.87 7.39
C LEU A 92 8.07 -9.06 7.56
N ALA A 93 7.57 -9.10 8.81
CA ALA A 93 6.15 -9.21 9.06
C ALA A 93 5.36 -8.02 8.49
N VAL A 94 5.85 -6.79 8.69
CA VAL A 94 5.27 -5.58 8.12
C VAL A 94 5.34 -5.64 6.58
N GLN A 95 6.52 -5.92 6.01
CA GLN A 95 6.71 -5.88 4.56
C GLN A 95 5.91 -6.95 3.82
N ILE A 96 5.83 -8.18 4.34
CA ILE A 96 5.05 -9.25 3.71
C ILE A 96 3.56 -8.94 3.78
N THR A 97 3.07 -8.44 4.93
CA THR A 97 1.66 -8.02 5.06
C THR A 97 1.31 -6.94 4.05
N LEU A 98 2.14 -5.90 3.95
CA LEU A 98 1.94 -4.83 2.99
C LEU A 98 2.06 -5.33 1.55
N LEU A 99 3.03 -6.17 1.23
CA LEU A 99 3.20 -6.74 -0.11
C LEU A 99 1.95 -7.51 -0.56
N VAL A 100 1.41 -8.38 0.30
CA VAL A 100 0.16 -9.12 0.01
C VAL A 100 -0.99 -8.15 -0.25
N ALA A 101 -1.14 -7.13 0.59
CA ALA A 101 -2.16 -6.10 0.40
C ALA A 101 -2.00 -5.36 -0.94
N GLN A 102 -0.78 -4.98 -1.31
CA GLN A 102 -0.48 -4.31 -2.56
C GLN A 102 -0.80 -5.18 -3.78
N VAL A 103 -0.45 -6.47 -3.73
CA VAL A 103 -0.76 -7.41 -4.82
C VAL A 103 -2.27 -7.51 -5.02
N ILE A 104 -3.05 -7.66 -3.94
CA ILE A 104 -4.50 -7.75 -4.05
C ILE A 104 -5.10 -6.42 -4.54
N ASN A 105 -4.63 -5.29 -4.00
CA ASN A 105 -5.03 -3.96 -4.45
C ASN A 105 -4.77 -3.75 -5.94
N PHE A 106 -3.60 -4.17 -6.45
CA PHE A 106 -3.26 -4.10 -7.87
C PHE A 106 -4.28 -4.85 -8.73
N PHE A 107 -4.59 -6.10 -8.37
CA PHE A 107 -5.57 -6.90 -9.13
C PHE A 107 -6.99 -6.35 -9.01
N ALA A 108 -7.39 -5.86 -7.83
CA ALA A 108 -8.69 -5.22 -7.63
C ALA A 108 -8.84 -3.96 -8.50
N GLN A 109 -7.84 -3.06 -8.48
CA GLN A 109 -7.84 -1.84 -9.30
C GLN A 109 -7.83 -2.16 -10.79
N ARG A 110 -7.00 -3.13 -11.23
CA ARG A 110 -6.91 -3.50 -12.65
C ARG A 110 -8.20 -4.13 -13.18
N ASN A 111 -8.77 -5.10 -12.45
CA ASN A 111 -9.86 -5.92 -12.96
C ASN A 111 -11.25 -5.29 -12.79
N ILE A 112 -11.44 -4.42 -11.79
CA ILE A 112 -12.74 -3.83 -11.47
C ILE A 112 -12.80 -2.36 -11.84
N THR A 113 -11.76 -1.59 -11.48
CA THR A 113 -11.76 -0.13 -11.66
C THR A 113 -11.34 0.29 -13.07
N PHE A 114 -10.31 -0.34 -13.64
CA PHE A 114 -9.73 0.13 -14.91
C PHE A 114 -9.96 -0.78 -16.12
N LYS A 115 -10.42 -2.04 -15.93
CA LYS A 115 -10.61 -3.06 -17.00
C LYS A 115 -9.49 -3.05 -18.06
N SER A 116 -8.24 -2.87 -17.63
CA SER A 116 -7.16 -2.47 -18.54
C SER A 116 -6.69 -3.60 -19.47
N ASN A 117 -6.54 -3.29 -20.75
CA ASN A 117 -5.94 -4.13 -21.79
C ASN A 117 -4.42 -3.90 -21.97
N SER A 118 -3.78 -3.17 -21.02
CA SER A 118 -2.33 -2.92 -21.04
C SER A 118 -1.52 -4.10 -20.48
N SER A 119 -0.22 -4.17 -20.83
CA SER A 119 0.63 -5.30 -20.43
C SER A 119 0.80 -5.37 -18.90
N VAL A 120 0.31 -6.47 -18.32
CA VAL A 120 0.30 -6.72 -16.86
C VAL A 120 1.68 -6.52 -16.25
N ALA A 121 2.72 -6.98 -16.94
CA ALA A 121 4.09 -6.89 -16.48
C ALA A 121 4.60 -5.45 -16.34
N LYS A 122 4.29 -4.55 -17.28
CA LYS A 122 4.73 -3.14 -17.20
C LYS A 122 4.01 -2.41 -16.08
N ALA A 123 2.70 -2.63 -15.92
CA ALA A 123 1.93 -2.04 -14.84
C ALA A 123 2.38 -2.53 -13.46
N ALA A 124 2.60 -3.85 -13.31
CA ALA A 124 3.08 -4.44 -12.07
C ALA A 124 4.49 -3.97 -11.71
N LEU A 125 5.40 -3.85 -12.68
CA LEU A 125 6.75 -3.32 -12.47
C LEU A 125 6.71 -1.89 -11.93
N TRP A 126 6.00 -0.98 -12.60
CA TRP A 126 5.90 0.41 -12.16
C TRP A 126 5.20 0.55 -10.82
N TYR A 127 4.15 -0.25 -10.57
CA TYR A 127 3.47 -0.29 -9.28
C TYR A 127 4.40 -0.75 -8.15
N THR A 128 5.25 -1.75 -8.42
CA THR A 128 6.23 -2.26 -7.45
C THR A 128 7.30 -1.22 -7.16
N ILE A 129 7.85 -0.57 -8.19
CA ILE A 129 8.83 0.52 -8.03
C ILE A 129 8.22 1.66 -7.20
N ALA A 130 7.00 2.08 -7.53
CA ALA A 130 6.29 3.10 -6.77
C ALA A 130 6.13 2.71 -5.31
N TYR A 131 5.66 1.49 -5.03
CA TYR A 131 5.49 0.99 -3.67
C TYR A 131 6.80 1.04 -2.87
N VAL A 132 7.93 0.60 -3.46
CA VAL A 132 9.24 0.61 -2.79
C VAL A 132 9.70 2.03 -2.50
N VAL A 133 9.70 2.92 -3.51
CA VAL A 133 10.14 4.31 -3.36
C VAL A 133 9.32 5.03 -2.29
N ILE A 134 8.00 4.83 -2.32
CA ILE A 134 7.09 5.46 -1.36
C ILE A 134 7.31 4.92 0.05
N SER A 135 7.49 3.60 0.22
CA SER A 135 7.73 3.00 1.53
C SER A 135 9.01 3.54 2.16
N ILE A 136 10.07 3.73 1.37
CA ILE A 136 11.33 4.32 1.83
C ILE A 136 11.13 5.80 2.18
N ALA A 137 10.46 6.58 1.33
CA ALA A 137 10.21 8.00 1.57
C ALA A 137 9.35 8.23 2.83
N ALA A 138 8.31 7.42 3.03
CA ALA A 138 7.46 7.50 4.21
C ALA A 138 8.22 7.14 5.49
N ALA A 139 9.03 6.07 5.47
CA ALA A 139 9.88 5.69 6.60
C ALA A 139 10.89 6.80 6.94
N ALA A 140 11.57 7.34 5.94
CA ALA A 140 12.55 8.41 6.14
C ALA A 140 11.89 9.69 6.69
N ALA A 141 10.71 10.04 6.18
CA ALA A 141 9.96 11.19 6.66
C ALA A 141 9.47 11.00 8.10
N GLN A 142 8.97 9.80 8.46
CA GLN A 142 8.55 9.49 9.84
C GLN A 142 9.67 9.78 10.84
N GLY A 143 10.92 9.54 10.45
CA GLY A 143 12.07 9.90 11.26
C GLY A 143 12.25 11.35 11.63
N LEU A 144 11.83 12.24 10.73
CA LEU A 144 12.03 13.67 10.89
C LEU A 144 11.01 14.28 11.85
N TYR A 145 9.79 13.73 11.90
CA TYR A 145 8.69 14.33 12.65
C TYR A 145 8.17 13.48 13.81
N LYS A 146 8.34 12.15 13.81
CA LYS A 146 7.71 11.29 14.83
C LYS A 146 8.26 11.60 16.22
N THR A 147 9.57 11.51 16.40
CA THR A 147 10.23 11.77 17.69
C THR A 147 9.90 13.15 18.27
N PRO A 148 10.10 14.29 17.56
CA PRO A 148 9.82 15.61 18.13
C PRO A 148 8.33 15.83 18.44
N ILE A 149 7.41 15.17 17.73
CA ILE A 149 5.97 15.27 18.02
C ILE A 149 5.61 14.50 19.29
N TYR A 150 6.17 13.30 19.50
CA TYR A 150 5.93 12.54 20.71
C TYR A 150 6.52 13.26 21.93
N GLU A 151 7.73 13.81 21.83
CA GLU A 151 8.34 14.62 22.91
C GLU A 151 7.53 15.89 23.21
N LEU A 152 6.98 16.55 22.19
CA LEU A 152 6.13 17.73 22.38
C LEU A 152 4.87 17.38 23.18
N PHE A 153 4.16 16.33 22.78
CA PHE A 153 2.87 16.00 23.41
C PHE A 153 3.02 15.29 24.76
N ILE A 154 3.98 14.39 24.91
CA ILE A 154 4.16 13.57 26.11
C ILE A 154 4.94 14.36 27.16
N ASP A 155 6.13 14.86 26.80
CA ASP A 155 7.07 15.43 27.77
C ASP A 155 6.89 16.93 27.93
N THR A 156 6.79 17.67 26.81
CA THR A 156 6.74 19.14 26.85
C THR A 156 5.39 19.65 27.34
N TRP A 157 4.30 19.02 26.90
CA TRP A 157 2.94 19.37 27.33
C TRP A 157 2.44 18.52 28.51
N GLY A 158 3.20 17.49 28.92
CA GLY A 158 2.91 16.69 30.10
C GLY A 158 1.60 15.91 30.03
N LEU A 159 1.11 15.57 28.82
CA LEU A 159 -0.21 14.98 28.63
C LEU A 159 -0.25 13.46 28.90
N GLY A 160 0.90 12.82 29.18
CA GLY A 160 0.99 11.40 29.49
C GLY A 160 0.34 10.52 28.42
N ALA A 161 -0.52 9.57 28.82
CA ALA A 161 -1.21 8.65 27.90
C ALA A 161 -2.12 9.37 26.87
N ALA A 162 -2.67 10.53 27.23
CA ALA A 162 -3.42 11.35 26.27
C ALA A 162 -2.49 12.00 25.24
N GLY A 163 -1.25 12.32 25.64
CA GLY A 163 -0.19 12.82 24.76
C GLY A 163 0.23 11.78 23.72
N GLU A 164 0.38 10.52 24.11
CA GLU A 164 0.69 9.41 23.18
C GLU A 164 -0.42 9.25 22.13
N THR A 165 -1.69 9.26 22.55
CA THR A 165 -2.83 9.16 21.63
C THR A 165 -2.89 10.34 20.65
N LEU A 166 -2.63 11.56 21.12
CA LEU A 166 -2.56 12.75 20.27
C LEU A 166 -1.38 12.68 19.30
N ALA A 167 -0.22 12.21 19.76
CA ALA A 167 0.96 12.01 18.92
C ALA A 167 0.70 10.97 17.82
N ASP A 168 0.09 9.83 18.15
CA ASP A 168 -0.35 8.83 17.17
C ASP A 168 -1.29 9.44 16.13
N PHE A 169 -2.29 10.20 16.57
CA PHE A 169 -3.25 10.83 15.69
C PHE A 169 -2.59 11.87 14.76
N THR A 170 -1.75 12.76 15.31
CA THR A 170 -1.04 13.78 14.55
C THR A 170 -0.06 13.15 13.56
N THR A 171 0.72 12.16 13.98
CA THR A 171 1.67 11.47 13.09
C THR A 171 0.94 10.69 12.00
N MET A 172 -0.24 10.12 12.28
CA MET A 172 -1.08 9.49 11.27
C MET A 172 -1.55 10.50 10.21
N ILE A 173 -1.97 11.70 10.61
CA ILE A 173 -2.38 12.77 9.67
C ILE A 173 -1.19 13.21 8.80
N ILE A 174 -0.02 13.43 9.40
CA ILE A 174 1.18 13.83 8.65
C ILE A 174 1.59 12.72 7.68
N ASN A 175 1.59 11.47 8.14
CA ASN A 175 1.86 10.31 7.28
C ASN A 175 0.88 10.22 6.11
N ALA A 176 -0.41 10.45 6.35
CA ALA A 176 -1.44 10.49 5.30
C ALA A 176 -1.23 11.66 4.32
N ALA A 177 -0.86 12.85 4.80
CA ALA A 177 -0.59 14.01 3.97
C ALA A 177 0.66 13.82 3.09
N ILE A 178 1.77 13.38 3.68
CA ILE A 178 3.01 13.06 2.94
C ILE A 178 2.74 11.97 1.92
N SER A 179 2.03 10.92 2.34
CA SER A 179 1.57 9.88 1.43
C SER A 179 0.79 10.50 0.28
N PHE A 180 -0.27 11.25 0.53
CA PHE A 180 -1.04 11.87 -0.54
C PHE A 180 -0.17 12.68 -1.53
N TRP A 181 0.73 13.54 -1.05
CA TRP A 181 1.57 14.40 -1.88
C TRP A 181 2.69 13.67 -2.63
N VAL A 182 3.20 12.55 -2.10
CA VAL A 182 4.21 11.72 -2.78
C VAL A 182 3.52 10.75 -3.76
N PHE A 183 2.43 10.12 -3.34
CA PHE A 183 1.66 9.16 -4.14
C PHE A 183 1.00 9.82 -5.36
N PHE A 184 0.46 11.04 -5.24
CA PHE A 184 -0.25 11.74 -6.33
C PHE A 184 0.59 11.96 -7.61
N PRO A 185 1.78 12.58 -7.58
CA PRO A 185 2.59 12.79 -8.77
C PRO A 185 3.11 11.47 -9.36
N ILE A 186 3.47 10.50 -8.53
CA ILE A 186 3.93 9.18 -8.98
C ILE A 186 2.82 8.43 -9.71
N PHE A 187 1.61 8.38 -9.14
CA PHE A 187 0.45 7.80 -9.80
C PHE A 187 0.08 8.53 -11.08
N LYS A 188 0.20 9.86 -11.12
CA LYS A 188 -0.04 10.63 -12.36
C LYS A 188 0.94 10.28 -13.48
N VAL A 189 2.20 9.97 -13.16
CA VAL A 189 3.21 9.54 -14.13
C VAL A 189 2.98 8.09 -14.57
N ILE A 190 2.64 7.20 -13.64
CA ILE A 190 2.45 5.76 -13.90
C ILE A 190 1.15 5.48 -14.64
N PHE A 191 0.06 6.16 -14.26
CA PHE A 191 -1.27 6.00 -14.86
C PHE A 191 -1.59 7.07 -15.90
N LYS A 192 -0.57 7.65 -16.55
CA LYS A 192 -0.79 8.52 -17.71
C LYS A 192 -1.57 7.71 -18.76
N GLN A 193 -2.83 8.08 -18.98
CA GLN A 193 -3.66 7.47 -20.01
C GLN A 193 -2.99 7.68 -21.36
N VAL A 194 -2.67 6.58 -22.05
CA VAL A 194 -2.35 6.66 -23.49
C VAL A 194 -3.67 6.99 -24.18
N PRO A 195 -3.80 8.13 -24.87
CA PRO A 195 -5.00 8.43 -25.63
C PRO A 195 -5.23 7.30 -26.64
N GLU A 196 -6.45 6.76 -26.71
CA GLU A 196 -6.84 5.97 -27.87
C GLU A 196 -6.69 6.88 -29.09
N VAL A 197 -5.75 6.56 -29.97
CA VAL A 197 -5.75 7.10 -31.32
C VAL A 197 -7.07 6.65 -31.92
N PRO A 198 -7.98 7.56 -32.31
CA PRO A 198 -9.21 7.17 -32.98
C PRO A 198 -8.79 6.32 -34.18
N ALA A 199 -9.35 5.11 -34.31
CA ALA A 199 -9.16 4.32 -35.51
C ALA A 199 -9.59 5.18 -36.70
N THR A 200 -8.62 5.57 -37.53
CA THR A 200 -8.89 6.31 -38.77
C THR A 200 -9.76 5.41 -39.66
N PRO A 201 -10.97 5.83 -40.06
CA PRO A 201 -11.86 5.00 -40.87
C PRO A 201 -11.49 5.03 -42.36
N GLU A 202 -10.25 4.70 -42.74
CA GLU A 202 -9.79 4.85 -44.15
C GLU A 202 -8.90 3.72 -44.68
N ALA A 203 -9.29 2.45 -44.50
CA ALA A 203 -8.67 1.36 -45.29
C ALA A 203 -9.61 0.24 -45.74
N GLU A 204 -10.94 0.44 -45.70
CA GLU A 204 -11.89 -0.55 -46.23
C GLU A 204 -12.38 -0.27 -47.67
N HIS A 205 -12.07 0.89 -48.26
CA HIS A 205 -12.50 1.24 -49.64
C HIS A 205 -11.39 1.27 -50.71
N ALA A 206 -10.18 0.80 -50.42
CA ALA A 206 -9.12 0.68 -51.43
C ALA A 206 -9.13 -0.68 -52.17
N GLY A 207 -9.97 -1.64 -51.74
CA GLY A 207 -10.02 -3.00 -52.28
C GLY A 207 -11.03 -3.24 -53.41
N GLU A 208 -12.04 -2.39 -53.58
CA GLU A 208 -13.16 -2.66 -54.52
C GLU A 208 -13.06 -1.96 -55.88
N VAL A 209 -12.09 -1.06 -56.11
CA VAL A 209 -11.96 -0.32 -57.40
C VAL A 209 -10.90 -0.93 -58.33
N ARG A 210 -10.43 -2.16 -58.08
CA ARG A 210 -9.52 -2.88 -59.00
C ARG A 210 -10.11 -4.16 -59.60
N ALA A 211 -11.42 -4.35 -59.48
CA ALA A 211 -12.14 -5.44 -60.14
C ALA A 211 -13.32 -4.90 -60.96
N SER A 212 -13.01 -4.14 -62.01
CA SER A 212 -13.91 -3.83 -63.13
C SER A 212 -13.10 -3.36 -64.33
#